data_AF-A0A6P4JF33-F1
#
_entry.id   AF-A0A6P4JF33-F1
#
_cell.length_a   1.000
_cell.length_b   1.000
_cell.length_c   1.000
_cell.angle_alpha   90.00
_cell.angle_beta   90.00
_cell.angle_gamma   90.00
#
_symmetry.space_group_name_H-M   'P 1'
#
loop_
_entity.id
_entity.type
_entity.pdbx_description
1 polymer ?
#
loop_
_entity_poly.entity_id
_entity_poly.type
_entity_poly.pdbx_seq_one_letter_code
_entity_poly.pdbx_strand_id
1 'polypeptide(L)'
;MKAQLFACVLLLVAIFALTVSQNTDDDGFGIPDTDSLIRSKKSSKRSSKCRRNVQKSCTSSTKTCARLGRANICQAFHNDCQRKLANCGNNNMSSKFYRKVHLSLCKGLAYDTALPCGSGGKTNSNGTTKIINF
;
A
#
# COMPACT_ATOMS: atom_id res chain seq x y z
N MET A 1 54.94 7.00 1.49
CA MET A 1 53.59 6.41 1.65
C MET A 1 52.50 7.50 1.63
N LYS A 2 52.31 8.22 0.51
CA LYS A 2 51.26 9.27 0.38
C LYS A 2 50.58 9.33 -0.99
N ALA A 3 51.11 8.63 -2.00
CA ALA A 3 50.57 8.64 -3.35
C ALA A 3 49.35 7.70 -3.56
N GLN A 4 49.11 6.74 -2.65
CA GLN A 4 48.00 5.79 -2.81
C GLN A 4 46.62 6.34 -2.39
N LEU A 5 46.55 7.39 -1.58
CA LEU A 5 45.28 7.95 -1.12
C LEU A 5 44.60 8.82 -2.20
N PHE A 6 45.37 9.46 -3.08
CA PHE A 6 44.83 10.33 -4.12
C PHE A 6 44.13 9.56 -5.26
N ALA A 7 44.58 8.34 -5.56
CA ALA A 7 43.97 7.50 -6.60
C ALA A 7 42.54 7.09 -6.23
N CYS A 8 42.27 6.74 -4.97
CA CYS A 8 40.93 6.35 -4.52
C CYS A 8 39.94 7.52 -4.50
N VAL A 9 40.40 8.73 -4.15
CA VAL A 9 39.53 9.91 -4.10
C VAL A 9 39.12 10.37 -5.51
N LEU A 10 40.04 10.34 -6.47
CA LEU A 10 39.72 10.67 -7.87
C LEU A 10 38.74 9.68 -8.49
N LEU A 11 38.86 8.40 -8.15
CA LEU A 11 37.97 7.35 -8.66
C LEU A 11 36.54 7.49 -8.11
N LEU A 12 36.40 7.92 -6.85
CA LEU A 12 35.08 8.20 -6.24
C LEU A 12 34.40 9.45 -6.85
N VAL A 13 35.16 10.50 -7.17
CA VAL A 13 34.61 11.73 -7.79
C VAL A 13 34.14 11.45 -9.23
N ALA A 14 34.84 10.62 -9.99
CA ALA A 14 34.44 10.24 -11.34
C ALA A 14 33.12 9.46 -11.38
N ILE A 15 32.89 8.55 -10.43
CA ILE A 15 31.63 7.80 -10.31
C ILE A 15 30.47 8.74 -9.98
N PHE A 16 30.68 9.73 -9.11
CA PHE A 16 29.64 10.68 -8.72
C PHE A 16 29.21 11.55 -9.91
N ALA A 17 30.15 12.01 -10.74
CA ALA A 17 29.86 12.81 -11.94
C ALA A 17 29.06 12.03 -13.01
N LEU A 18 29.29 10.73 -13.17
CA LEU A 18 28.57 9.88 -14.12
C LEU A 18 27.11 9.62 -13.71
N THR A 19 26.77 9.75 -12.42
CA THR A 19 25.39 9.55 -11.93
C THR A 19 24.53 10.81 -11.96
N VAL A 20 25.14 12.00 -12.09
CA VAL A 20 24.44 13.29 -12.11
C VAL A 20 24.07 13.74 -13.54
N SER A 21 24.65 13.12 -14.58
CA SER A 21 24.51 13.57 -15.97
C SER A 21 23.54 12.74 -16.83
N GLN A 22 22.53 12.09 -16.24
CA GLN A 22 21.40 11.55 -16.98
C GLN A 22 20.26 12.58 -17.03
N ASN A 23 20.53 13.71 -17.67
CA ASN A 23 19.51 14.59 -18.24
C ASN A 23 19.94 14.86 -19.68
N THR A 24 19.56 13.96 -20.57
CA THR A 24 19.56 14.20 -22.01
C THR A 24 18.21 13.75 -22.50
N ASP A 25 17.38 14.75 -22.78
CA ASP A 25 16.27 14.69 -23.70
C ASP A 25 16.73 14.25 -25.10
N ASP A 26 15.75 13.81 -25.91
CA ASP A 26 15.79 13.52 -27.36
C ASP A 26 16.39 12.14 -27.76
N ASP A 27 15.83 11.26 -28.61
CA ASP A 27 14.73 11.27 -29.58
C ASP A 27 14.18 9.82 -29.72
N GLY A 28 12.90 9.65 -30.09
CA GLY A 28 12.39 8.30 -30.36
C GLY A 28 10.93 8.22 -30.81
N PHE A 29 10.71 8.43 -32.11
CA PHE A 29 9.48 8.09 -32.82
C PHE A 29 9.09 6.63 -32.58
N GLY A 30 7.99 6.43 -31.86
CA GLY A 30 7.31 5.15 -31.73
C GLY A 30 6.05 5.42 -30.92
N ILE A 31 4.88 5.47 -31.59
CA ILE A 31 3.58 5.61 -30.94
C ILE A 31 3.36 4.41 -30.01
N PRO A 32 3.19 4.60 -28.68
CA PRO A 32 2.68 3.56 -27.82
C PRO A 32 1.40 4.08 -27.16
N ASP A 33 0.26 3.65 -27.69
CA ASP A 33 -1.07 3.66 -27.06
C ASP A 33 -1.24 4.67 -25.92
N THR A 34 -1.46 5.93 -26.30
CA THR A 34 -1.66 7.08 -25.41
C THR A 34 -2.80 6.87 -24.40
N ASP A 35 -3.68 5.89 -24.62
CA ASP A 35 -4.75 5.52 -23.70
C ASP A 35 -4.22 4.97 -22.35
N SER A 36 -3.12 4.22 -22.36
CA SER A 36 -2.56 3.60 -21.15
C SER A 36 -1.84 4.59 -20.22
N LEU A 37 -1.13 5.56 -20.78
CA LEU A 37 -0.40 6.62 -20.06
C LEU A 37 -1.35 7.72 -19.53
N ILE A 38 -2.43 8.03 -20.26
CA ILE A 38 -3.45 8.97 -19.79
C ILE A 38 -4.24 8.34 -18.62
N ARG A 39 -4.56 7.05 -18.69
CA ARG A 39 -5.27 6.33 -17.63
C ARG A 39 -4.45 6.20 -16.34
N SER A 40 -3.15 5.92 -16.44
CA SER A 40 -2.23 5.79 -15.30
C SER A 40 -1.96 7.15 -14.63
N LYS A 41 -1.78 8.23 -15.39
CA LYS A 41 -1.68 9.60 -14.84
C LYS A 41 -2.98 10.04 -14.14
N LYS A 42 -4.15 9.67 -14.67
CA LYS A 42 -5.47 10.02 -14.07
C LYS A 42 -5.76 9.20 -12.80
N SER A 43 -5.36 7.93 -12.74
CA SER A 43 -5.50 7.08 -11.55
C SER A 43 -4.56 7.51 -10.42
N SER A 44 -3.29 7.83 -10.74
CA SER A 44 -2.31 8.38 -9.80
C SER A 44 -2.77 9.72 -9.19
N LYS A 45 -3.31 10.64 -10.01
CA LYS A 45 -3.91 11.90 -9.53
C LYS A 45 -5.14 11.69 -8.65
N ARG A 46 -5.98 10.69 -8.95
CA ARG A 46 -7.18 10.37 -8.14
C ARG A 46 -6.82 9.72 -6.81
N SER A 47 -5.89 8.77 -6.80
CA SER A 47 -5.34 8.17 -5.58
C SER A 47 -4.67 9.22 -4.69
N SER A 48 -3.86 10.12 -5.27
CA SER A 48 -3.23 11.20 -4.51
C SER A 48 -4.23 12.25 -3.98
N LYS A 49 -5.32 12.53 -4.69
CA LYS A 49 -6.42 13.40 -4.19
C LYS A 49 -7.19 12.72 -3.06
N CYS A 50 -7.49 11.43 -3.19
CA CYS A 50 -8.15 10.66 -2.13
C CYS A 50 -7.33 10.65 -0.85
N ARG A 51 -6.03 10.31 -0.93
CA ARG A 51 -5.14 10.28 0.24
C ARG A 51 -5.07 11.65 0.91
N ARG A 52 -4.92 12.74 0.14
CA ARG A 52 -4.94 14.12 0.67
C ARG A 52 -6.26 14.46 1.35
N ASN A 53 -7.40 14.11 0.77
CA ASN A 53 -8.71 14.36 1.38
C ASN A 53 -8.90 13.60 2.69
N VAL A 54 -8.49 12.32 2.74
CA VAL A 54 -8.55 11.53 3.97
C VAL A 54 -7.61 12.12 5.03
N GLN A 55 -6.37 12.45 4.68
CA GLN A 55 -5.42 13.05 5.62
C GLN A 55 -5.91 14.40 6.19
N LYS A 56 -6.55 15.25 5.39
CA LYS A 56 -7.10 16.53 5.84
C LYS A 56 -8.27 16.42 6.82
N SER A 57 -9.07 15.36 6.71
CA SER A 57 -10.34 15.25 7.42
C SER A 57 -10.35 14.18 8.51
N CYS A 58 -9.27 13.40 8.65
CA CYS A 58 -9.28 12.26 9.54
C CYS A 58 -8.68 12.55 10.91
N THR A 59 -9.53 12.46 11.92
CA THR A 59 -9.22 12.70 13.34
C THR A 59 -9.40 11.45 14.20
N SER A 60 -9.81 10.33 13.60
CA SER A 60 -10.11 9.09 14.33
C SER A 60 -8.83 8.45 14.86
N SER A 61 -8.78 8.18 16.16
CA SER A 61 -7.73 7.40 16.83
C SER A 61 -8.20 6.01 17.27
N THR A 62 -9.51 5.75 17.24
CA THR A 62 -10.12 4.51 17.72
C THR A 62 -9.99 3.37 16.72
N LYS A 63 -9.68 2.16 17.21
CA LYS A 63 -9.67 0.91 16.45
C LYS A 63 -10.95 0.77 15.60
N THR A 64 -10.78 0.33 14.36
CA THR A 64 -11.93 0.05 13.48
C THR A 64 -11.87 -1.37 12.92
N CYS A 65 -13.05 -1.93 12.67
CA CYS A 65 -13.20 -3.20 11.96
C CYS A 65 -13.82 -2.92 10.61
N ALA A 66 -13.32 -3.55 9.56
CA ALA A 66 -13.90 -3.44 8.24
C ALA A 66 -13.98 -4.79 7.54
N ARG A 67 -15.03 -4.98 6.74
CA ARG A 67 -15.23 -6.13 5.88
C ARG A 67 -14.75 -5.82 4.46
N LEU A 68 -14.07 -6.79 3.85
CA LEU A 68 -13.57 -6.71 2.49
C LEU A 68 -14.68 -7.04 1.48
N GLY A 69 -15.18 -6.02 0.80
CA GLY A 69 -16.19 -6.13 -0.26
C GLY A 69 -17.45 -6.85 0.22
N ARG A 70 -17.86 -7.86 -0.55
CA ARG A 70 -19.00 -8.75 -0.22
C ARG A 70 -18.57 -10.06 0.47
N ALA A 71 -17.27 -10.32 0.59
CA ALA A 71 -16.75 -11.53 1.22
C ALA A 71 -16.91 -11.46 2.75
N ASN A 72 -16.98 -12.62 3.42
CA ASN A 72 -17.00 -12.68 4.89
C ASN A 72 -15.59 -12.55 5.49
N ILE A 73 -14.76 -11.67 4.95
CA ILE A 73 -13.40 -11.41 5.41
C ILE A 73 -13.37 -10.04 6.09
N CYS A 74 -12.88 -10.00 7.33
CA CYS A 74 -12.72 -8.81 8.12
C CYS A 74 -11.24 -8.52 8.40
N GLN A 75 -10.93 -7.24 8.57
CA GLN A 75 -9.62 -6.74 8.96
C GLN A 75 -9.78 -5.67 10.02
N ALA A 76 -8.95 -5.75 11.06
CA ALA A 76 -8.83 -4.70 12.06
C ALA A 76 -7.83 -3.64 11.59
N PHE A 77 -8.21 -2.38 11.68
CA PHE A 77 -7.35 -1.23 11.41
C PHE A 77 -7.10 -0.47 12.70
N HIS A 78 -5.93 0.16 12.84
CA HIS A 78 -5.65 0.98 14.03
C HIS A 78 -6.65 2.12 14.17
N ASN A 79 -7.13 2.67 13.05
CA ASN A 79 -8.16 3.69 13.06
C ASN A 79 -8.95 3.78 11.74
N ASP A 80 -10.00 4.60 11.74
CA ASP A 80 -10.83 4.82 10.56
C ASP A 80 -10.04 5.49 9.41
N CYS A 81 -8.96 6.22 9.72
CA CYS A 81 -8.11 6.88 8.74
C CYS A 81 -7.37 5.86 7.89
N GLN A 82 -6.74 4.87 8.52
CA GLN A 82 -6.05 3.79 7.82
C GLN A 82 -7.01 3.01 6.92
N ARG A 83 -8.21 2.70 7.41
CA ARG A 83 -9.25 2.06 6.59
C ARG A 83 -9.63 2.89 5.37
N LYS A 84 -9.84 4.19 5.54
CA LYS A 84 -10.15 5.12 4.44
C LYS A 84 -9.00 5.26 3.45
N LEU A 85 -7.76 5.30 3.95
CA LEU A 85 -6.56 5.32 3.12
C LEU A 85 -6.39 4.02 2.31
N ALA A 86 -6.70 2.87 2.90
CA ALA A 86 -6.69 1.59 2.19
C ALA A 86 -7.68 1.58 1.01
N ASN A 87 -8.80 2.28 1.12
CA ASN A 87 -9.76 2.43 0.03
C ASN A 87 -9.30 3.41 -1.08
N CYS A 88 -8.30 4.27 -0.83
CA CYS A 88 -7.79 5.20 -1.82
C CYS A 88 -6.90 4.53 -2.90
N GLY A 89 -6.39 3.32 -2.64
CA GLY A 89 -5.55 2.57 -3.58
C GLY A 89 -6.31 1.92 -4.74
N ASN A 90 -7.65 1.95 -4.71
CA ASN A 90 -8.45 1.22 -5.68
C ASN A 90 -8.77 2.08 -6.90
N ASN A 91 -7.91 1.99 -7.90
CA ASN A 91 -8.15 2.54 -9.24
C ASN A 91 -9.26 1.74 -9.95
N ASN A 92 -10.53 1.92 -9.60
CA ASN A 92 -11.74 1.40 -10.27
C ASN A 92 -11.79 -0.12 -10.62
N MET A 93 -10.79 -0.92 -10.27
CA MET A 93 -10.63 -2.29 -10.76
C MET A 93 -10.18 -3.27 -9.66
N SER A 94 -9.83 -2.78 -8.48
CA SER A 94 -9.51 -3.63 -7.33
C SER A 94 -10.77 -3.89 -6.53
N SER A 95 -11.19 -5.16 -6.48
CA SER A 95 -12.34 -5.71 -5.73
C SER A 95 -12.23 -5.53 -4.20
N LYS A 96 -11.14 -4.93 -3.72
CA LYS A 96 -10.76 -4.84 -2.31
C LYS A 96 -11.25 -3.54 -1.66
N PHE A 97 -12.55 -3.36 -1.51
CA PHE A 97 -13.12 -2.20 -0.80
C PHE A 97 -13.45 -2.55 0.66
N TYR A 98 -12.96 -1.77 1.63
CA TYR A 98 -13.24 -1.98 3.04
C TYR A 98 -14.47 -1.20 3.53
N ARG A 99 -15.56 -1.92 3.81
CA ARG A 99 -16.76 -1.37 4.45
C ARG A 99 -16.62 -1.45 5.97
N LYS A 100 -16.80 -0.33 6.67
CA LYS A 100 -16.81 -0.32 8.15
C LYS A 100 -17.92 -1.23 8.67
N VAL A 101 -17.61 -2.05 9.66
CA VAL A 101 -18.54 -2.95 10.34
C VAL A 101 -18.36 -2.86 11.86
N HIS A 102 -19.21 -3.56 12.61
CA HIS A 102 -19.14 -3.57 14.07
C HIS A 102 -17.84 -4.19 14.57
N LEU A 103 -17.28 -3.62 15.65
CA LEU A 103 -15.96 -4.01 16.17
C LEU A 103 -15.92 -5.48 16.65
N SER A 104 -17.05 -6.04 17.08
CA SER A 104 -17.18 -7.44 17.50
C SER A 104 -16.75 -8.44 16.43
N LEU A 105 -16.90 -8.11 15.14
CA LEU A 105 -16.48 -8.97 14.03
C LEU A 105 -14.97 -9.10 13.89
N CYS A 106 -14.20 -8.18 14.47
CA CYS A 106 -12.75 -8.23 14.52
C CYS A 106 -12.22 -8.50 15.94
N LYS A 107 -13.05 -9.00 16.86
CA LYS A 107 -12.60 -9.31 18.22
C LYS A 107 -11.50 -10.38 18.15
N GLY A 108 -10.36 -10.09 18.76
CA GLY A 108 -9.17 -10.95 18.76
C GLY A 108 -8.42 -11.04 17.42
N LEU A 109 -8.83 -10.31 16.38
CA LEU A 109 -8.02 -10.17 15.17
C LEU A 109 -6.84 -9.22 15.44
N ALA A 110 -5.65 -9.62 15.01
CA ALA A 110 -4.50 -8.75 14.90
C ALA A 110 -4.77 -7.61 13.90
N TYR A 111 -4.07 -6.49 14.07
CA TYR A 111 -4.14 -5.39 13.12
C TYR A 111 -3.64 -5.84 11.75
N ASP A 112 -4.24 -5.26 10.72
CA ASP A 112 -3.89 -5.46 9.31
C ASP A 112 -3.93 -6.91 8.80
N THR A 113 -4.56 -7.81 9.57
CA THR A 113 -4.73 -9.21 9.19
C THR A 113 -6.14 -9.44 8.67
N ALA A 114 -6.25 -9.92 7.43
CA ALA A 114 -7.51 -10.27 6.81
C ALA A 114 -7.88 -11.73 7.13
N LEU A 115 -8.92 -11.94 7.93
CA LEU A 115 -9.41 -13.25 8.35
C LEU A 115 -10.93 -13.31 8.23
N PRO A 116 -11.54 -14.51 8.27
CA PRO A 116 -12.99 -14.59 8.35
C PRO A 116 -13.52 -13.79 9.55
N CYS A 117 -14.60 -13.02 9.34
CA CYS A 117 -15.19 -12.21 10.39
C CYS A 117 -15.61 -13.09 11.58
N GLY A 118 -15.23 -12.70 12.80
CA GLY A 118 -15.52 -13.43 14.03
C GLY A 118 -14.49 -14.50 14.42
N SER A 119 -13.44 -14.72 13.62
CA SER A 119 -12.47 -15.80 13.87
C SER A 119 -11.52 -15.56 15.05
N GLY A 120 -11.32 -14.32 15.51
CA GLY A 120 -10.36 -14.05 16.60
C GLY A 120 -10.86 -14.39 17.99
N GLY A 121 -12.09 -14.88 18.13
CA GLY A 121 -12.67 -15.29 19.42
C GLY A 121 -12.39 -16.74 19.81
N LYS A 122 -11.65 -17.52 19.01
CA LYS A 122 -11.40 -18.94 19.27
C LYS A 122 -9.93 -19.21 19.63
N THR A 123 -9.49 -18.75 20.79
CA THR A 123 -8.44 -19.45 21.54
C THR A 123 -9.13 -20.31 22.59
N ASN A 124 -9.66 -21.45 22.15
CA ASN A 124 -9.82 -22.59 23.05
C ASN A 124 -8.47 -23.30 23.01
N SER A 125 -7.79 -23.37 24.16
CA SER A 125 -6.71 -24.32 24.37
C SER A 125 -7.22 -25.72 24.01
N ASN A 126 -6.42 -26.46 23.22
CA ASN A 126 -6.66 -27.79 22.64
C ASN A 126 -7.50 -27.87 21.36
N GLY A 127 -6.85 -28.34 20.28
CA GLY A 127 -7.53 -29.13 19.25
C GLY A 127 -7.50 -28.59 17.82
N THR A 128 -6.48 -29.04 17.08
CA THR A 128 -6.57 -29.46 15.66
C THR A 128 -6.83 -28.37 14.61
N THR A 129 -5.73 -27.93 14.01
CA THR A 129 -5.62 -27.23 12.73
C THR A 129 -6.43 -27.94 11.63
N LYS A 130 -7.62 -27.44 11.29
CA LYS A 130 -8.23 -27.75 9.99
C LYS A 130 -7.64 -26.82 8.94
N ILE A 131 -6.64 -27.34 8.23
CA ILE A 131 -6.18 -26.79 6.96
C ILE A 131 -7.34 -26.96 5.97
N ILE A 132 -7.85 -25.85 5.45
CA ILE A 132 -8.78 -25.86 4.32
C ILE A 132 -7.91 -25.76 3.08
N ASN A 133 -7.68 -26.87 2.38
CA ASN A 133 -7.10 -26.85 1.04
C ASN A 133 -8.18 -26.42 0.05
N PHE A 134 -7.80 -25.54 -0.88
CA PHE A 134 -8.60 -25.17 -2.05
C PHE A 134 -8.62 -26.32 -3.07
#